data_AF-A2FMH9-F1
#
_entry.id   AF-A2FMH9-F1
#
_cell.length_a   1.000
_cell.length_b   1.000
_cell.length_c   1.000
_cell.angle_alpha   90.00
_cell.angle_beta   90.00
_cell.angle_gamma   90.00
#
_symmetry.space_group_name_H-M   'P 1'
#
loop_
_entity.id
_entity.type
_entity.pdbx_description
1 polymer ?
#
loop_
_entity_poly.entity_id
_entity_poly.type
_entity_poly.pdbx_seq_one_letter_code
_entity_poly.pdbx_strand_id
1 'polypeptide(L)'
;MLSLLSTICIESLTTDLSECIYQDFIDLSQRVSGSFKVQIEKGGKLCYIGTYLIAGLSDYQVTTRFPDKTGKYGEEQTFNNPFIISHTTPIKEYYLPLSKVKCSNPESTCNVQILPILPHVEGKTTIRFVNTPLNLNIDLHHHSVFSTMKKFNKEVRYSMEFTSTKDADRSNGNLKVNMESFYLIGNSRKRITLTKSERDKYTFPTFADLAEVGSKTFPANELILPLDPRKLINDIFNLDDPPAEGAHTRVTSHAYLDGNYTLDVEPVPEAAEGEDDKVSYFKDDKEYNLTQYSTVQTKEEAYQYTLTTQNSNGQPPEKKSDDNQTPKEPTRTPESPNDLKENNSKLGGGAIAGIAIAIVAIITIAALVGFFVYRKKQNKEKSSSSNKNDDEEAKV
;
A
#
# COMPACT_ATOMS: atom_id res chain seq x y z
N MET A 1 17.01 20.73 1.94
CA MET A 1 17.08 20.70 0.46
C MET A 1 15.97 19.78 -0.06
N LEU A 2 14.78 20.34 -0.26
CA LEU A 2 13.68 19.94 -1.15
C LEU A 2 12.42 20.67 -0.65
N SER A 3 12.48 21.99 -0.74
CA SER A 3 11.29 22.83 -0.87
C SER A 3 11.38 23.41 -2.29
N LEU A 4 11.23 22.52 -3.28
CA LEU A 4 10.81 22.94 -4.61
C LEU A 4 9.28 22.96 -4.53
N LEU A 5 8.74 24.10 -4.11
CA LEU A 5 7.37 24.46 -4.40
C LEU A 5 7.28 24.58 -5.92
N SER A 6 7.04 23.46 -6.60
CA SER A 6 6.61 23.46 -7.98
C SER A 6 5.27 24.17 -8.01
N THR A 7 5.25 25.42 -8.47
CA THR A 7 4.03 26.09 -8.89
C THR A 7 3.53 25.36 -10.12
N ILE A 8 2.77 24.29 -9.91
CA ILE A 8 2.06 23.59 -10.98
C ILE A 8 0.94 24.54 -11.41
N CYS A 9 1.15 25.25 -12.51
CA CYS A 9 0.08 25.98 -13.19
C CYS A 9 -0.89 24.95 -13.78
N ILE A 10 -1.98 24.67 -13.08
CA ILE A 10 -3.05 23.80 -13.55
C ILE A 10 -4.07 24.68 -14.28
N GLU A 11 -3.99 24.71 -15.61
CA GLU A 11 -5.04 25.29 -16.45
C GLU A 11 -6.33 24.45 -16.30
N SER A 12 -7.40 25.12 -15.86
CA SER A 12 -8.81 24.71 -15.76
C SER A 12 -9.11 23.20 -15.72
N LEU A 13 -9.22 22.65 -14.50
CA LEU A 13 -9.82 21.34 -14.23
C LEU A 13 -11.36 21.43 -14.28
N THR A 14 -11.98 21.10 -15.42
CA THR A 14 -13.44 20.89 -15.53
C THR A 14 -13.78 19.40 -15.65
N THR A 15 -13.64 18.64 -14.56
CA THR A 15 -14.01 17.20 -14.50
C THR A 15 -14.54 16.86 -13.09
N ASP A 16 -15.01 15.66 -12.75
CA ASP A 16 -15.69 15.36 -11.46
C ASP A 16 -14.75 15.44 -10.22
N LEU A 17 -13.43 15.35 -10.39
CA LEU A 17 -12.44 15.81 -9.39
C LEU A 17 -12.45 17.33 -9.18
N SER A 18 -13.17 18.11 -9.99
CA SER A 18 -13.35 19.56 -9.84
C SER A 18 -13.94 19.94 -8.49
N GLU A 19 -14.66 19.02 -7.85
CA GLU A 19 -15.16 19.30 -6.51
C GLU A 19 -14.05 19.24 -5.44
N CYS A 20 -12.89 18.66 -5.75
CA CYS A 20 -11.69 18.73 -4.91
C CYS A 20 -10.85 19.91 -5.39
N ILE A 21 -10.80 21.00 -4.61
CA ILE A 21 -9.81 22.05 -4.87
C ILE A 21 -8.43 21.57 -4.39
N TYR A 22 -7.34 22.09 -4.97
CA TYR A 22 -5.97 21.65 -4.64
C TYR A 22 -5.68 21.65 -3.14
N GLN A 23 -6.28 22.58 -2.39
CA GLN A 23 -6.12 22.72 -0.94
C GLN A 23 -6.80 21.59 -0.13
N ASP A 24 -7.74 20.86 -0.74
CA ASP A 24 -8.45 19.74 -0.10
C ASP A 24 -7.65 18.43 -0.16
N PHE A 25 -6.62 18.37 -1.01
CA PHE A 25 -5.85 17.15 -1.20
C PHE A 25 -4.96 16.87 0.01
N ILE A 26 -5.18 15.72 0.62
CA ILE A 26 -4.31 15.18 1.65
C ILE A 26 -3.16 14.46 0.93
N ASP A 27 -1.95 14.99 1.09
CA ASP A 27 -0.73 14.40 0.57
C ASP A 27 -0.32 13.18 1.38
N LEU A 28 -0.53 12.00 0.79
CA LEU A 28 -0.23 10.72 1.43
C LEU A 28 1.28 10.42 1.44
N SER A 29 2.08 11.08 0.60
CA SER A 29 3.54 10.95 0.65
C SER A 29 4.14 11.53 1.94
N GLN A 30 3.42 12.44 2.59
CA GLN A 30 3.78 13.00 3.91
C GLN A 30 3.28 12.15 5.08
N ARG A 31 2.46 11.12 4.79
CA ARG A 31 1.86 10.20 5.77
C ARG A 31 2.30 8.76 5.52
N VAL A 32 3.57 8.56 5.20
CA VAL A 32 4.13 7.22 5.01
C VAL A 32 3.96 6.30 6.24
N SER A 33 3.67 6.89 7.42
CA SER A 33 3.50 6.18 8.67
C SER A 33 2.05 5.80 8.99
N GLY A 34 1.79 4.50 8.94
CA GLY A 34 0.59 3.86 9.48
C GLY A 34 -0.70 4.03 8.67
N SER A 35 -1.64 3.12 8.90
CA SER A 35 -2.99 3.26 8.38
C SER A 35 -3.82 4.18 9.27
N PHE A 36 -4.76 4.93 8.69
CA PHE A 36 -5.70 5.75 9.43
C PHE A 36 -7.15 5.44 9.00
N LYS A 37 -8.08 5.58 9.94
CA LYS A 37 -9.52 5.37 9.71
C LYS A 37 -10.19 6.73 9.56
N VAL A 38 -11.13 6.83 8.62
CA VAL A 38 -11.91 8.04 8.37
C VAL A 38 -13.36 7.66 8.18
N GLN A 39 -14.25 8.40 8.83
CA GLN A 39 -15.68 8.38 8.56
C GLN A 39 -15.98 9.45 7.51
N ILE A 40 -16.57 9.04 6.40
CA ILE A 40 -17.08 9.96 5.38
C ILE A 40 -18.54 10.22 5.71
N GLU A 41 -18.84 11.48 6.01
CA GLU A 41 -20.20 11.94 6.27
C GLU A 41 -21.09 11.84 5.02
N LYS A 42 -22.40 11.93 5.20
CA LYS A 42 -23.38 11.88 4.10
C LYS A 42 -23.10 12.99 3.08
N GLY A 43 -23.02 12.62 1.80
CA GLY A 43 -22.63 13.51 0.71
C GLY A 43 -21.18 14.01 0.78
N GLY A 44 -20.41 13.60 1.80
CA GLY A 44 -19.02 13.96 2.01
C GLY A 44 -18.08 13.27 1.03
N LYS A 45 -16.84 13.74 1.01
CA LYS A 45 -15.77 13.21 0.17
C LYS A 45 -14.41 13.39 0.83
N LEU A 46 -13.44 12.60 0.39
CA LEU A 46 -12.02 12.73 0.74
C LEU A 46 -11.22 12.87 -0.54
N CYS A 47 -10.23 13.77 -0.55
CA CYS A 47 -9.37 14.02 -1.70
C CYS A 47 -7.92 13.67 -1.32
N TYR A 48 -7.26 12.83 -2.13
CA TYR A 48 -5.92 12.30 -1.84
C TYR A 48 -4.99 12.49 -3.03
N ILE A 49 -3.73 12.82 -2.73
CA ILE A 49 -2.63 12.72 -3.68
C ILE A 49 -1.66 11.65 -3.17
N GLY A 50 -1.47 10.59 -3.95
CA GLY A 50 -0.61 9.48 -3.56
C GLY A 50 -1.11 8.10 -3.94
N THR A 51 -0.27 7.13 -3.65
CA THR A 51 -0.56 5.70 -3.77
C THR A 51 -0.97 5.14 -2.41
N TYR A 52 -2.00 4.29 -2.37
CA TYR A 52 -2.54 3.77 -1.12
C TYR A 52 -3.31 2.46 -1.27
N LEU A 53 -3.44 1.75 -0.16
CA LEU A 53 -4.49 0.76 0.06
C LEU A 53 -5.70 1.41 0.71
N ILE A 54 -6.89 0.93 0.36
CA ILE A 54 -8.13 1.34 0.99
C ILE A 54 -9.01 0.11 1.25
N ALA A 55 -9.65 0.10 2.41
CA ALA A 55 -10.66 -0.88 2.78
C ALA A 55 -11.80 -0.17 3.52
N GLY A 56 -13.02 -0.67 3.40
CA GLY A 56 -14.18 -0.08 4.06
C GLY A 56 -15.12 -1.14 4.62
N LEU A 57 -15.92 -0.73 5.60
CA LEU A 57 -17.04 -1.54 6.12
C LEU A 57 -18.32 -1.34 5.30
N SER A 58 -18.41 -0.24 4.57
CA SER A 58 -19.51 0.12 3.69
C SER A 58 -18.99 0.28 2.26
N ASP A 59 -19.89 0.21 1.28
CA ASP A 59 -19.54 0.46 -0.11
C ASP A 59 -19.11 1.91 -0.35
N TYR A 60 -17.98 2.08 -1.04
CA TYR A 60 -17.44 3.37 -1.46
C TYR A 60 -17.03 3.34 -2.94
N GLN A 61 -16.90 4.54 -3.51
CA GLN A 61 -16.37 4.75 -4.85
C GLN A 61 -15.10 5.58 -4.77
N VAL A 62 -14.14 5.26 -5.63
CA VAL A 62 -12.93 6.06 -5.82
C VAL A 62 -12.88 6.50 -7.28
N THR A 63 -12.92 7.81 -7.50
CA THR A 63 -12.63 8.42 -8.79
C THR A 63 -11.18 8.89 -8.79
N THR A 64 -10.38 8.46 -9.74
CA THR A 64 -8.94 8.78 -9.78
C THR A 64 -8.49 9.22 -11.16
N ARG A 65 -7.44 10.04 -11.19
CA ARG A 65 -6.67 10.38 -12.39
C ARG A 65 -5.23 9.96 -12.20
N PHE A 66 -4.74 9.22 -13.17
CA PHE A 66 -3.34 8.82 -13.22
C PHE A 66 -2.54 9.83 -14.06
N PRO A 67 -1.38 10.29 -13.59
CA PRO A 67 -0.47 11.02 -14.44
C PRO A 67 0.15 10.06 -15.47
N ASP A 68 0.44 10.57 -16.66
CA ASP A 68 1.29 9.89 -17.63
C ASP A 68 2.77 10.14 -17.34
N LYS A 69 3.66 9.60 -18.18
CA LYS A 69 5.12 9.78 -18.05
C LYS A 69 5.60 11.23 -18.20
N THR A 70 4.73 12.15 -18.61
CA THR A 70 5.00 13.59 -18.76
C THR A 70 4.34 14.42 -17.65
N GLY A 71 3.69 13.77 -16.68
CA GLY A 71 2.93 14.43 -15.61
C GLY A 71 1.57 14.94 -16.00
N LYS A 72 1.11 14.69 -17.23
CA LYS A 72 -0.24 15.06 -17.64
C LYS A 72 -1.21 14.03 -17.09
N TYR A 73 -2.22 14.51 -16.38
CA TYR A 73 -3.26 13.62 -15.85
C TYR A 73 -4.22 13.21 -16.95
N GLY A 74 -4.39 11.89 -17.11
CA GLY A 74 -5.35 11.30 -18.04
C GLY A 74 -6.80 11.53 -17.63
N GLU A 75 -7.71 10.81 -18.28
CA GLU A 75 -9.15 10.84 -17.97
C GLU A 75 -9.45 10.27 -16.57
N GLU A 76 -10.57 10.70 -16.02
CA GLU A 76 -11.08 10.19 -14.76
C GLU A 76 -11.59 8.77 -14.90
N GLN A 77 -11.25 7.94 -13.94
CA GLN A 77 -11.72 6.56 -13.85
C GLN A 77 -12.34 6.35 -12.48
N THR A 78 -13.55 5.81 -12.45
CA THR A 78 -14.28 5.54 -11.21
C THR A 78 -14.36 4.05 -10.95
N PHE A 79 -14.01 3.65 -9.73
CA PHE A 79 -13.95 2.27 -9.29
C PHE A 79 -14.82 2.08 -8.04
N ASN A 80 -15.58 0.99 -8.01
CA ASN A 80 -16.37 0.60 -6.85
C ASN A 80 -15.52 -0.28 -5.94
N ASN A 81 -15.37 0.11 -4.68
CA ASN A 81 -14.61 -0.61 -3.66
C ASN A 81 -13.21 -1.10 -4.12
N PRO A 82 -12.39 -0.27 -4.80
CA PRO A 82 -11.03 -0.69 -5.12
C PRO A 82 -10.27 -0.95 -3.82
N PHE A 83 -9.30 -1.85 -3.88
CA PHE A 83 -8.45 -2.19 -2.75
C PHE A 83 -7.10 -1.49 -2.80
N ILE A 84 -6.54 -1.34 -4.01
CA ILE A 84 -5.25 -0.69 -4.25
C ILE A 84 -5.44 0.42 -5.28
N ILE A 85 -4.85 1.59 -5.00
CA ILE A 85 -4.61 2.65 -5.98
C ILE A 85 -3.10 2.88 -6.03
N SER A 86 -2.45 2.40 -7.10
CA SER A 86 -1.00 2.51 -7.26
C SER A 86 -0.61 3.10 -8.62
N HIS A 87 0.57 3.71 -8.67
CA HIS A 87 1.15 4.28 -9.88
C HIS A 87 2.67 4.11 -9.88
N THR A 88 3.20 3.74 -11.04
CA THR A 88 4.62 3.73 -11.35
C THR A 88 5.04 5.11 -11.77
N THR A 89 5.80 5.79 -10.93
CA THR A 89 6.23 7.15 -11.18
C THR A 89 7.68 7.18 -11.65
N PRO A 90 8.04 7.99 -12.67
CA PRO A 90 9.43 8.17 -13.04
C PRO A 90 10.20 8.93 -11.96
N ILE A 91 11.44 8.52 -11.63
CA ILE A 91 12.24 9.17 -10.57
C ILE A 91 12.38 10.70 -10.75
N LYS A 92 12.45 11.16 -12.00
CA LYS A 92 12.67 12.58 -12.30
C LYS A 92 11.47 13.45 -11.96
N GLU A 93 10.27 12.90 -12.03
CA GLU A 93 9.04 13.65 -11.93
C GLU A 93 8.04 12.85 -11.11
N TYR A 94 8.01 13.16 -9.80
CA TYR A 94 7.23 12.41 -8.81
C TYR A 94 5.75 12.79 -8.88
N TYR A 95 5.09 12.41 -9.98
CA TYR A 95 3.65 12.60 -10.13
C TYR A 95 2.92 11.42 -9.50
N LEU A 96 1.90 11.73 -8.72
CA LEU A 96 1.13 10.77 -7.94
C LEU A 96 -0.34 10.83 -8.35
N PRO A 97 -1.11 9.73 -8.22
CA PRO A 97 -2.54 9.73 -8.53
C PRO A 97 -3.29 10.78 -7.71
N LEU A 98 -4.24 11.45 -8.36
CA LEU A 98 -5.23 12.31 -7.70
C LEU A 98 -6.51 11.52 -7.55
N SER A 99 -6.97 11.32 -6.32
CA SER A 99 -8.12 10.45 -6.04
C SER A 99 -9.15 11.15 -5.18
N LYS A 100 -10.42 10.89 -5.46
CA LYS A 100 -11.60 11.33 -4.73
C LYS A 100 -12.34 10.09 -4.22
N VAL A 101 -12.57 10.00 -2.91
CA VAL A 101 -13.30 8.90 -2.27
C VAL A 101 -14.64 9.41 -1.77
N LYS A 102 -15.72 8.72 -2.12
CA LYS A 102 -17.10 9.02 -1.68
C LYS A 102 -17.80 7.74 -1.26
N CYS A 103 -18.83 7.84 -0.41
CA CYS A 103 -19.71 6.71 -0.16
C CYS A 103 -20.51 6.38 -1.44
N SER A 104 -20.74 5.09 -1.71
CA SER A 104 -21.51 4.66 -2.88
C SER A 104 -22.97 5.11 -2.80
N ASN A 105 -23.53 5.17 -1.58
CA ASN A 105 -24.82 5.79 -1.33
C ASN A 105 -24.60 7.17 -0.66
N PRO A 106 -24.95 8.28 -1.33
CA PRO A 106 -24.73 9.64 -0.79
C PRO A 106 -25.54 9.92 0.48
N GLU A 107 -26.62 9.19 0.74
CA GLU A 107 -27.47 9.35 1.94
C GLU A 107 -26.94 8.59 3.17
N SER A 108 -25.82 7.86 3.01
CA SER A 108 -25.20 7.04 4.04
C SER A 108 -23.85 7.60 4.47
N THR A 109 -23.44 7.27 5.69
CA THR A 109 -22.05 7.42 6.12
C THR A 109 -21.29 6.14 5.79
N CYS A 110 -20.01 6.26 5.45
CA CYS A 110 -19.16 5.10 5.20
C CYS A 110 -17.84 5.26 5.96
N ASN A 111 -17.37 4.15 6.52
CA ASN A 111 -16.11 4.10 7.24
C ASN A 111 -15.06 3.44 6.36
N VAL A 112 -13.97 4.15 6.10
CA VAL A 112 -12.83 3.67 5.32
C VAL A 112 -11.55 3.69 6.17
N GLN A 113 -10.63 2.78 5.87
CA GLN A 113 -9.29 2.69 6.43
C GLN A 113 -8.33 2.78 5.25
N ILE A 114 -7.40 3.73 5.33
CA ILE A 114 -6.45 4.03 4.27
C ILE A 114 -5.05 3.77 4.80
N LEU A 115 -4.23 3.12 3.99
CA LEU A 115 -2.81 2.92 4.26
C LEU A 115 -2.01 3.49 3.09
N PRO A 116 -1.28 4.59 3.28
CA PRO A 116 -0.33 5.10 2.30
C PRO A 116 0.73 4.04 1.98
N ILE A 117 1.05 3.90 0.70
CA ILE A 117 2.07 2.96 0.24
C ILE A 117 3.08 3.71 -0.59
N LEU A 118 4.32 3.22 -0.61
CA LEU A 118 5.32 3.78 -1.52
C LEU A 118 4.94 3.43 -2.97
N PRO A 119 4.97 4.40 -3.89
CA PRO A 119 4.77 4.10 -5.30
C PRO A 119 5.91 3.22 -5.80
N HIS A 120 5.62 2.42 -6.83
CA HIS A 120 6.69 1.81 -7.59
C HIS A 120 7.42 2.92 -8.35
N VAL A 121 8.75 2.92 -8.35
CA VAL A 121 9.52 4.01 -8.95
C VAL A 121 10.52 3.45 -9.94
N GLU A 122 10.29 3.71 -11.23
CA GLU A 122 11.18 3.26 -12.30
C GLU A 122 11.75 4.48 -13.03
N GLY A 123 13.06 4.66 -13.06
CA GLY A 123 13.60 5.68 -13.96
C GLY A 123 15.03 6.11 -13.69
N LYS A 124 15.68 6.62 -14.74
CA LYS A 124 17.05 7.16 -14.66
C LYS A 124 17.00 8.62 -14.25
N THR A 125 17.77 9.03 -13.25
CA THR A 125 17.92 10.45 -12.87
C THR A 125 19.37 10.91 -12.98
N THR A 126 19.65 12.18 -12.73
CA THR A 126 21.01 12.70 -12.59
C THR A 126 21.04 13.48 -11.29
N ILE A 127 21.80 13.00 -10.30
CA ILE A 127 21.94 13.68 -9.02
C ILE A 127 23.23 14.50 -9.06
N ARG A 128 23.10 15.82 -9.04
CA ARG A 128 24.27 16.70 -8.93
C ARG A 128 24.63 16.85 -7.45
N PHE A 129 25.77 16.30 -7.06
CA PHE A 129 26.39 16.62 -5.78
C PHE A 129 27.07 17.98 -5.88
N VAL A 130 27.19 18.68 -4.74
CA VAL A 130 27.58 20.10 -4.67
C VAL A 130 28.92 20.40 -5.37
N ASN A 131 29.81 19.42 -5.54
CA ASN A 131 31.12 19.60 -6.19
C ASN A 131 31.46 18.55 -7.26
N THR A 132 30.53 17.66 -7.62
CA THR A 132 30.76 16.65 -8.67
C THR A 132 29.43 16.26 -9.31
N PRO A 133 29.21 16.57 -10.59
CA PRO A 133 28.03 16.06 -11.28
C PRO A 133 28.16 14.55 -11.45
N LEU A 134 27.39 13.78 -10.65
CA LEU A 134 27.24 12.34 -10.83
C LEU A 134 25.99 12.07 -11.67
N ASN A 135 26.17 11.55 -12.89
CA ASN A 135 25.04 11.04 -13.66
C ASN A 135 24.66 9.66 -13.13
N LEU A 136 23.75 9.64 -12.15
CA LEU A 136 23.33 8.42 -11.48
C LEU A 136 22.06 7.82 -12.10
N ASN A 137 22.22 6.81 -12.95
CA ASN A 137 21.11 5.97 -13.35
C ASN A 137 20.63 5.18 -12.13
N ILE A 138 19.35 5.24 -11.80
CA ILE A 138 18.78 4.45 -10.70
C ILE A 138 17.76 3.49 -11.32
N ASP A 139 17.75 2.25 -10.86
CA ASP A 139 16.82 1.21 -11.26
C ASP A 139 16.26 0.59 -9.98
N LEU A 140 15.13 1.10 -9.50
CA LEU A 140 14.56 0.75 -8.21
C LEU A 140 13.36 -0.19 -8.40
N HIS A 141 13.58 -1.48 -8.18
CA HIS A 141 12.52 -2.48 -8.09
C HIS A 141 12.04 -2.54 -6.65
N HIS A 142 10.97 -1.79 -6.38
CA HIS A 142 10.28 -1.80 -5.10
C HIS A 142 9.09 -2.76 -5.15
N HIS A 143 9.09 -3.73 -4.22
CA HIS A 143 7.98 -4.64 -3.98
C HIS A 143 7.38 -4.32 -2.62
N SER A 144 6.05 -4.30 -2.52
CA SER A 144 5.38 -4.06 -1.24
C SER A 144 4.56 -5.27 -0.84
N VAL A 145 4.81 -5.80 0.35
CA VAL A 145 4.01 -6.86 0.95
C VAL A 145 3.28 -6.34 2.15
N PHE A 146 1.98 -6.60 2.21
CA PHE A 146 1.11 -6.20 3.30
C PHE A 146 0.62 -7.43 4.02
N SER A 147 0.68 -7.43 5.35
CA SER A 147 0.26 -8.59 6.13
C SER A 147 -0.59 -8.20 7.33
N THR A 148 -1.80 -8.75 7.37
CA THR A 148 -2.68 -8.75 8.53
C THR A 148 -2.51 -10.01 9.39
N MET A 149 -1.57 -10.89 9.04
CA MET A 149 -1.27 -12.08 9.84
C MET A 149 -0.84 -11.72 11.25
N LYS A 150 -1.37 -12.45 12.23
CA LYS A 150 -1.03 -12.30 13.65
C LYS A 150 0.35 -12.86 13.97
N LYS A 151 0.74 -13.96 13.32
CA LYS A 151 2.03 -14.62 13.49
C LYS A 151 2.58 -15.10 12.16
N PHE A 152 3.85 -14.82 11.87
CA PHE A 152 4.57 -15.42 10.75
C PHE A 152 6.08 -15.23 10.92
N ASN A 153 6.85 -16.06 10.20
CA ASN A 153 8.28 -15.93 10.03
C ASN A 153 8.56 -15.87 8.52
N LYS A 154 9.21 -14.80 8.05
CA LYS A 154 9.48 -14.58 6.63
C LYS A 154 10.91 -14.12 6.42
N GLU A 155 11.60 -14.75 5.46
CA GLU A 155 12.85 -14.24 4.94
C GLU A 155 12.55 -13.15 3.90
N VAL A 156 13.09 -11.96 4.10
CA VAL A 156 12.98 -10.84 3.17
C VAL A 156 14.34 -10.58 2.57
N ARG A 157 14.40 -10.53 1.24
CA ARG A 157 15.64 -10.33 0.49
C ARG A 157 15.75 -8.89 0.03
N TYR A 158 16.97 -8.40 -0.01
CA TYR A 158 17.28 -7.12 -0.61
C TYR A 158 18.59 -7.25 -1.37
N SER A 159 18.67 -6.58 -2.51
CA SER A 159 19.93 -6.49 -3.26
C SER A 159 20.12 -5.07 -3.75
N MET A 160 21.34 -4.57 -3.69
CA MET A 160 21.75 -3.30 -4.23
C MET A 160 23.03 -3.50 -5.03
N GLU A 161 23.00 -3.11 -6.29
CA GLU A 161 24.14 -3.12 -7.18
C GLU A 161 24.47 -1.67 -7.53
N PHE A 162 25.69 -1.25 -7.21
CA PHE A 162 26.17 0.07 -7.52
C PHE A 162 27.42 -0.02 -8.38
N THR A 163 27.38 0.58 -9.56
CA THR A 163 28.53 0.71 -10.46
C THR A 163 28.79 2.19 -10.68
N SER A 164 30.01 2.66 -10.45
CA SER A 164 30.42 4.00 -10.83
C SER A 164 31.61 3.96 -11.77
N THR A 165 31.61 4.87 -12.73
CA THR A 165 32.75 5.15 -13.58
C THR A 165 33.11 6.62 -13.42
N LYS A 166 34.37 6.88 -13.09
CA LYS A 166 34.96 8.21 -13.03
C LYS A 166 35.97 8.36 -14.17
N ASP A 167 35.69 9.32 -15.05
CA ASP A 167 36.58 9.84 -16.08
C ASP A 167 37.05 11.26 -15.69
N ALA A 168 38.03 11.82 -16.42
CA ALA A 168 38.63 13.13 -16.11
C ALA A 168 37.60 14.26 -15.86
N ASP A 169 36.52 14.28 -16.64
CA ASP A 169 35.52 15.35 -16.60
C ASP A 169 34.11 14.88 -16.15
N ARG A 170 33.93 13.57 -15.91
CA ARG A 170 32.58 12.99 -15.74
C ARG A 170 32.57 11.85 -14.75
N SER A 171 31.62 11.88 -13.82
CA SER A 171 31.27 10.73 -12.99
C SER A 171 29.91 10.21 -13.46
N ASN A 172 29.85 8.93 -13.80
CA ASN A 172 28.61 8.23 -14.09
C ASN A 172 28.41 7.15 -13.02
N GLY A 173 27.15 6.90 -12.68
CA GLY A 173 26.73 5.88 -11.74
C GLY A 173 25.57 5.07 -12.31
N ASN A 174 25.46 3.83 -11.88
CA ASN A 174 24.28 3.00 -12.02
C ASN A 174 24.00 2.35 -10.67
N LEU A 175 22.83 2.60 -10.12
CA LEU A 175 22.35 2.06 -8.85
C LEU A 175 21.12 1.22 -9.15
N LYS A 176 21.23 -0.10 -9.08
CA LYS A 176 20.07 -0.98 -9.07
C LYS A 176 19.74 -1.34 -7.63
N VAL A 177 18.48 -1.24 -7.26
CA VAL A 177 17.99 -1.59 -5.93
C VAL A 177 16.78 -2.48 -6.10
N ASN A 178 16.86 -3.71 -5.62
CA ASN A 178 15.71 -4.57 -5.43
C ASN A 178 15.42 -4.60 -3.93
N MET A 179 14.27 -4.06 -3.55
CA MET A 179 13.85 -4.03 -2.15
C MET A 179 12.40 -4.47 -2.01
N GLU A 180 12.16 -5.26 -0.96
CA GLU A 180 10.83 -5.61 -0.51
C GLU A 180 10.53 -4.83 0.78
N SER A 181 9.52 -3.97 0.73
CA SER A 181 8.95 -3.32 1.91
C SER A 181 7.82 -4.16 2.47
N PHE A 182 7.87 -4.35 3.79
CA PHE A 182 6.88 -5.13 4.49
C PHE A 182 6.03 -4.24 5.40
N TYR A 183 4.74 -4.20 5.14
CA TYR A 183 3.75 -3.43 5.88
C TYR A 183 2.95 -4.37 6.76
N LEU A 184 3.07 -4.20 8.07
CA LEU A 184 2.19 -4.84 9.02
C LEU A 184 0.93 -4.01 9.14
N ILE A 185 -0.22 -4.64 8.92
CA ILE A 185 -1.54 -4.01 9.10
C ILE A 185 -2.33 -4.82 10.11
N GLY A 186 -3.34 -4.19 10.70
CA GLY A 186 -4.24 -4.77 11.69
C GLY A 186 -4.11 -4.06 13.02
N ASN A 187 -5.06 -4.36 13.92
CA ASN A 187 -5.16 -3.62 15.18
C ASN A 187 -4.56 -4.37 16.37
N SER A 188 -3.99 -5.55 16.14
CA SER A 188 -3.25 -6.25 17.18
C SER A 188 -1.86 -5.65 17.30
N ARG A 189 -1.41 -5.43 18.55
CA ARG A 189 0.00 -5.15 18.82
C ARG A 189 0.82 -6.38 18.46
N LYS A 190 1.93 -6.17 17.78
CA LYS A 190 2.81 -7.24 17.31
C LYS A 190 4.22 -7.01 17.85
N ARG A 191 4.86 -8.09 18.30
CA ARG A 191 6.29 -8.13 18.55
C ARG A 191 6.95 -8.46 17.22
N ILE A 192 7.93 -7.64 16.83
CA ILE A 192 8.66 -7.81 15.58
C ILE A 192 10.12 -8.06 15.96
N THR A 193 10.65 -9.20 15.55
CA THR A 193 12.06 -9.54 15.70
C THR A 193 12.69 -9.57 14.32
N LEU A 194 13.63 -8.66 14.09
CA LEU A 194 14.43 -8.62 12.87
C LEU A 194 15.77 -9.33 13.13
N THR A 195 16.03 -10.41 12.41
CA THR A 195 17.30 -11.14 12.49
C THR A 195 18.05 -10.99 11.18
N LYS A 196 19.22 -10.36 11.20
CA LYS A 196 20.10 -10.26 10.02
C LYS A 196 20.93 -11.55 9.90
N SER A 197 21.09 -12.08 8.69
CA SER A 197 22.05 -13.15 8.43
C SER A 197 23.47 -12.70 8.81
N GLU A 198 24.18 -13.51 9.61
CA GLU A 198 25.47 -13.17 10.22
C GLU A 198 26.62 -12.88 9.23
N ARG A 199 26.40 -13.07 7.92
CA ARG A 199 27.45 -12.89 6.91
C ARG A 199 27.83 -11.43 6.63
N ASP A 200 26.99 -10.46 6.99
CA ASP A 200 27.25 -9.04 6.69
C ASP A 200 27.09 -8.16 7.93
N LYS A 201 28.16 -7.96 8.69
CA LYS A 201 28.18 -7.04 9.84
C LYS A 201 28.23 -5.57 9.38
N TYR A 202 27.06 -5.03 9.06
CA TYR A 202 26.82 -3.58 8.99
C TYR A 202 25.56 -3.25 9.78
N THR A 203 25.71 -2.38 10.79
CA THR A 203 24.65 -1.91 11.67
C THR A 203 24.09 -0.60 11.12
N PHE A 204 22.81 -0.59 10.74
CA PHE A 204 22.09 0.63 10.37
C PHE A 204 21.31 1.15 11.58
N PRO A 205 21.21 2.49 11.78
CA PRO A 205 20.21 3.06 12.67
C PRO A 205 18.84 2.99 11.97
N THR A 206 17.94 2.16 12.45
CA THR A 206 16.54 2.14 12.00
C THR A 206 15.82 3.40 12.45
N PHE A 207 15.28 4.17 11.50
CA PHE A 207 14.31 5.22 11.74
C PHE A 207 12.91 4.60 11.76
N ALA A 208 12.60 3.88 12.84
CA ALA A 208 11.32 4.12 13.50
C ALA A 208 11.65 5.17 14.56
N ASP A 209 10.72 6.06 14.90
CA ASP A 209 10.97 6.97 16.02
C ASP A 209 11.47 6.15 17.25
N LEU A 210 12.71 6.45 17.63
CA LEU A 210 13.43 6.06 18.85
C LEU A 210 13.97 4.61 19.00
N ALA A 211 15.27 4.52 18.72
CA ALA A 211 16.37 3.99 19.54
C ALA A 211 16.24 2.63 20.28
N GLU A 212 17.37 1.90 20.15
CA GLU A 212 17.84 0.70 20.83
C GLU A 212 17.40 -0.67 20.32
N VAL A 213 18.42 -1.40 19.85
CA VAL A 213 18.43 -2.82 19.47
C VAL A 213 18.22 -3.64 20.74
N GLY A 214 16.96 -3.91 21.04
CA GLY A 214 16.46 -4.88 22.00
C GLY A 214 15.10 -5.36 21.52
N SER A 215 14.62 -6.49 22.01
CA SER A 215 13.27 -6.99 21.69
C SER A 215 12.22 -5.97 22.13
N LYS A 216 11.87 -5.03 21.26
CA LYS A 216 10.90 -3.97 21.53
C LYS A 216 9.54 -4.42 21.01
N THR A 217 8.52 -4.16 21.80
CA THR A 217 7.13 -4.34 21.39
C THR A 217 6.74 -3.10 20.59
N PHE A 218 6.35 -3.27 19.32
CA PHE A 218 5.99 -2.15 18.46
C PHE A 218 4.45 -2.06 18.33
N PRO A 219 3.86 -0.85 18.35
CA PRO A 219 2.57 -0.67 17.69
C PRO A 219 2.76 -1.01 16.20
N ALA A 220 1.86 -1.78 15.61
CA ALA A 220 2.06 -2.52 14.36
C ALA A 220 2.18 -1.66 13.09
N ASN A 221 2.55 -0.38 13.18
CA ASN A 221 2.19 0.63 12.18
C ASN A 221 3.31 1.00 11.21
N GLU A 222 4.58 0.62 11.43
CA GLU A 222 5.66 0.89 10.47
C GLU A 222 6.99 0.19 10.82
N LEU A 223 7.62 -0.48 9.85
CA LEU A 223 9.05 -0.82 9.89
C LEU A 223 9.66 -0.52 8.52
N ILE A 224 10.27 0.65 8.36
CA ILE A 224 11.09 1.00 7.19
C ILE A 224 12.54 0.75 7.59
N LEU A 225 13.21 -0.19 6.92
CA LEU A 225 14.65 -0.39 7.10
C LEU A 225 15.40 0.68 6.31
N PRO A 226 16.10 1.63 6.95
CA PRO A 226 16.90 2.60 6.23
C PRO A 226 18.22 1.94 5.84
N LEU A 227 18.37 1.63 4.56
CA LEU A 227 19.68 1.78 3.96
C LEU A 227 19.86 3.30 3.85
N ASP A 228 20.60 3.96 4.77
CA ASP A 228 21.00 5.35 4.54
C ASP A 228 21.90 5.35 3.30
N PRO A 229 21.39 5.78 2.14
CA PRO A 229 22.12 5.66 0.91
C PRO A 229 23.38 6.52 0.97
N ARG A 230 23.39 7.60 1.77
CA ARG A 230 24.53 8.51 1.88
C ARG A 230 25.71 7.85 2.57
N LYS A 231 25.47 7.13 3.67
CA LYS A 231 26.54 6.42 4.37
C LYS A 231 27.10 5.29 3.50
N LEU A 232 26.22 4.53 2.85
CA LEU A 232 26.64 3.47 1.92
C LEU A 232 27.41 4.05 0.72
N ILE A 233 26.94 5.16 0.15
CA ILE A 233 27.66 5.90 -0.89
C ILE A 233 29.02 6.33 -0.33
N ASN A 234 29.08 7.07 0.78
CA ASN A 234 30.34 7.54 1.35
C ASN A 234 31.34 6.40 1.66
N ASP A 235 30.87 5.29 2.22
CA ASP A 235 31.68 4.11 2.57
C ASP A 235 32.17 3.36 1.32
N ILE A 236 31.32 3.24 0.27
CA ILE A 236 31.73 2.69 -1.03
C ILE A 236 32.76 3.61 -1.70
N PHE A 237 32.61 4.91 -1.48
CA PHE A 237 33.27 5.88 -2.31
C PHE A 237 34.59 6.39 -1.78
N ASN A 238 34.83 6.43 -0.45
CA ASN A 238 36.02 7.05 0.16
C ASN A 238 36.60 8.16 -0.74
N LEU A 239 35.71 9.06 -1.20
CA LEU A 239 35.96 9.95 -2.34
C LEU A 239 36.98 11.05 -2.00
N ASP A 240 37.52 10.99 -0.79
CA ASP A 240 38.44 11.93 -0.22
C ASP A 240 39.88 11.74 -0.71
N ASP A 241 40.20 10.63 -1.38
CA ASP A 241 41.50 10.49 -2.06
C ASP A 241 41.42 11.13 -3.46
N PRO A 242 42.00 12.33 -3.67
CA PRO A 242 42.08 12.91 -5.01
C PRO A 242 42.87 11.94 -5.90
N PRO A 243 42.44 11.71 -7.15
CA PRO A 243 43.26 10.96 -8.10
C PRO A 243 44.62 11.65 -8.20
N ALA A 244 45.72 10.87 -8.16
CA ALA A 244 47.07 11.41 -8.33
C ALA A 244 47.11 12.31 -9.57
N GLU A 245 47.60 13.55 -9.39
CA GLU A 245 47.67 14.54 -10.47
C GLU A 245 48.30 13.93 -11.72
N GLY A 246 47.57 13.95 -12.84
CA GLY A 246 48.05 13.51 -14.16
C GLY A 246 47.62 12.11 -14.61
N ALA A 247 46.88 11.34 -13.79
CA ALA A 247 46.39 10.02 -14.22
C ALA A 247 45.06 10.14 -15.00
N HIS A 248 45.11 10.08 -16.34
CA HIS A 248 43.94 9.97 -17.23
C HIS A 248 43.25 8.59 -17.18
N THR A 249 43.50 7.78 -16.16
CA THR A 249 42.93 6.45 -16.04
C THR A 249 41.46 6.52 -15.62
N ARG A 250 40.59 6.02 -16.49
CA ARG A 250 39.19 5.70 -16.17
C ARG A 250 39.16 4.71 -15.01
N VAL A 251 38.57 5.10 -13.89
CA VAL A 251 38.39 4.22 -12.73
C VAL A 251 36.94 3.74 -12.72
N THR A 252 36.74 2.43 -12.65
CA THR A 252 35.41 1.83 -12.48
C THR A 252 35.36 1.12 -11.14
N SER A 253 34.41 1.51 -10.31
CA SER A 253 34.13 0.90 -9.01
C SER A 253 32.82 0.13 -9.09
N HIS A 254 32.82 -1.08 -8.56
CA HIS A 254 31.63 -1.91 -8.43
C HIS A 254 31.45 -2.27 -6.97
N ALA A 255 30.25 -2.02 -6.45
CA ALA A 255 29.82 -2.44 -5.13
C ALA A 255 28.53 -3.25 -5.28
N TYR A 256 28.46 -4.36 -4.59
CA TYR A 256 27.30 -5.23 -4.59
C TYR A 256 26.99 -5.60 -3.15
N LEU A 257 25.74 -5.36 -2.76
CA LEU A 257 25.20 -5.72 -1.45
C LEU A 257 24.02 -6.64 -1.72
N ASP A 258 24.13 -7.90 -1.31
CA ASP A 258 23.04 -8.87 -1.39
C ASP A 258 22.90 -9.50 -0.03
N GLY A 259 21.68 -9.51 0.48
CA GLY A 259 21.43 -9.94 1.83
C GLY A 259 19.98 -10.30 2.06
N ASN A 260 19.76 -10.92 3.21
CA ASN A 260 18.43 -11.21 3.70
C ASN A 260 18.34 -10.87 5.19
N TYR A 261 17.10 -10.65 5.62
CA TYR A 261 16.75 -10.59 7.02
C TYR A 261 15.53 -11.48 7.25
N THR A 262 15.49 -12.14 8.40
CA THR A 262 14.32 -12.87 8.85
C THR A 262 13.47 -11.92 9.69
N LEU A 263 12.22 -11.77 9.30
CA LEU A 263 11.18 -11.05 10.02
C LEU A 263 10.33 -12.08 10.77
N ASP A 264 10.44 -12.10 12.09
CA ASP A 264 9.57 -12.91 12.95
C ASP A 264 8.56 -12.00 13.66
N VAL A 265 7.28 -12.27 13.42
CA VAL A 265 6.18 -11.48 13.94
C VAL A 265 5.34 -12.34 14.83
N GLU A 266 5.13 -11.90 16.07
CA GLU A 266 4.32 -12.59 17.05
C GLU A 266 3.25 -11.66 17.65
N PRO A 267 2.07 -12.18 17.99
CA PRO A 267 1.06 -11.39 18.68
C PRO A 267 1.53 -11.04 20.08
N VAL A 268 1.26 -9.82 20.51
CA VAL A 268 1.47 -9.40 21.90
C VAL A 268 0.17 -9.71 22.66
N PRO A 269 0.22 -10.36 23.84
CA PRO A 269 -0.97 -10.54 24.66
C PRO A 269 -1.67 -9.20 24.86
N GLU A 270 -2.93 -9.11 24.40
CA GLU A 270 -3.68 -7.86 24.49
C GLU A 270 -3.81 -7.46 25.96
N ALA A 271 -3.28 -6.29 26.32
CA ALA A 271 -3.76 -5.61 27.51
C ALA A 271 -5.27 -5.39 27.33
N ALA A 272 -6.03 -5.45 28.43
CA ALA A 272 -7.46 -5.18 28.44
C ALA A 272 -7.72 -3.69 28.10
N GLU A 273 -7.54 -3.32 26.84
CA GLU A 273 -7.78 -1.97 26.32
C GLU A 273 -9.16 -1.91 25.65
N GLY A 274 -9.74 -0.70 25.67
CA GLY A 274 -11.11 -0.39 25.28
C GLY A 274 -11.49 -0.85 23.88
N GLU A 275 -12.78 -1.11 23.69
CA GLU A 275 -13.35 -1.77 22.51
C GLU A 275 -13.20 -0.97 21.19
N ASP A 276 -13.01 0.35 21.27
CA ASP A 276 -13.22 1.22 20.10
C ASP A 276 -12.04 1.27 19.11
N ASP A 277 -10.82 0.90 19.51
CA ASP A 277 -9.66 0.88 18.60
C ASP A 277 -9.53 -0.42 17.78
N LYS A 278 -10.38 -1.44 18.03
CA LYS A 278 -10.06 -2.83 17.67
C LYS A 278 -10.45 -3.32 16.28
N VAL A 279 -11.35 -2.68 15.54
CA VAL A 279 -11.80 -3.26 14.24
C VAL A 279 -11.01 -2.72 13.05
N SER A 280 -10.22 -3.58 12.39
CA SER A 280 -9.50 -3.23 11.16
C SER A 280 -10.42 -3.57 10.00
N TYR A 281 -10.42 -2.74 8.96
CA TYR A 281 -11.27 -2.97 7.80
C TYR A 281 -10.58 -3.89 6.77
N PHE A 282 -9.30 -4.17 6.96
CA PHE A 282 -8.57 -5.20 6.23
C PHE A 282 -8.96 -6.59 6.77
N LYS A 283 -9.05 -7.61 5.90
CA LYS A 283 -9.34 -8.98 6.37
C LYS A 283 -8.18 -9.47 7.22
N ASP A 284 -8.49 -10.01 8.39
CA ASP A 284 -7.53 -10.65 9.28
C ASP A 284 -6.84 -11.85 8.63
N ASP A 285 -5.61 -12.11 9.06
CA ASP A 285 -4.83 -13.29 8.70
C ASP A 285 -4.68 -13.49 7.18
N LYS A 286 -4.29 -12.40 6.49
CA LYS A 286 -4.01 -12.36 5.05
C LYS A 286 -2.68 -11.68 4.74
N GLU A 287 -2.07 -12.11 3.63
CA GLU A 287 -0.93 -11.45 3.00
C GLU A 287 -1.35 -10.97 1.59
N TYR A 288 -0.97 -9.74 1.25
CA TYR A 288 -1.21 -9.10 -0.03
C TYR A 288 0.14 -8.73 -0.63
N ASN A 289 0.46 -9.26 -1.80
CA ASN A 289 1.72 -8.96 -2.47
C ASN A 289 1.46 -8.01 -3.64
N LEU A 290 2.01 -6.78 -3.56
CA LEU A 290 1.97 -5.79 -4.63
C LEU A 290 3.28 -5.87 -5.42
N THR A 291 3.21 -6.56 -6.54
CA THR A 291 4.33 -6.67 -7.48
C THR A 291 4.08 -5.93 -8.80
N GLN A 292 2.88 -5.38 -9.00
CA GLN A 292 2.48 -4.83 -10.29
C GLN A 292 2.55 -3.30 -10.36
N TYR A 293 2.99 -2.87 -11.53
CA TYR A 293 3.09 -1.50 -12.01
C TYR A 293 1.70 -0.86 -12.20
N SER A 294 1.49 0.35 -11.67
CA SER A 294 0.36 1.24 -12.03
C SER A 294 -1.01 0.58 -12.20
N THR A 295 -1.56 -0.02 -11.14
CA THR A 295 -2.88 -0.67 -11.22
C THR A 295 -3.85 -0.15 -10.17
N VAL A 296 -5.12 -0.07 -10.57
CA VAL A 296 -6.23 -0.23 -9.63
C VAL A 296 -6.54 -1.71 -9.55
N GLN A 297 -6.62 -2.25 -8.33
CA GLN A 297 -6.96 -3.66 -8.12
C GLN A 297 -8.12 -3.78 -7.16
N THR A 298 -9.00 -4.73 -7.45
CA THR A 298 -9.99 -5.24 -6.50
C THR A 298 -9.29 -6.07 -5.43
N LYS A 299 -10.04 -6.35 -4.36
CA LYS A 299 -9.55 -7.16 -3.24
C LYS A 299 -9.22 -8.58 -3.68
N GLU A 300 -10.04 -9.15 -4.57
CA GLU A 300 -9.93 -10.51 -5.08
C GLU A 300 -8.69 -10.67 -5.98
N GLU A 301 -8.41 -9.69 -6.85
CA GLU A 301 -7.21 -9.67 -7.69
C GLU A 301 -5.93 -9.64 -6.85
N ALA A 302 -5.91 -8.80 -5.81
CA ALA A 302 -4.80 -8.72 -4.86
C ALA A 302 -4.56 -10.07 -4.14
N TYR A 303 -5.61 -10.84 -3.85
CA TYR A 303 -5.49 -12.16 -3.21
C TYR A 303 -4.98 -13.25 -4.15
N GLN A 304 -5.50 -13.33 -5.38
CA GLN A 304 -5.13 -14.39 -6.32
C GLN A 304 -3.64 -14.36 -6.69
N TYR A 305 -3.07 -13.16 -6.70
CA TYR A 305 -1.65 -12.98 -6.97
C TYR A 305 -0.74 -13.62 -5.89
N THR A 306 -1.10 -13.48 -4.61
CA THR A 306 -0.35 -14.08 -3.50
C THR A 306 -0.28 -15.60 -3.62
N LEU A 307 -1.40 -16.25 -3.99
CA LEU A 307 -1.48 -17.71 -4.14
C LEU A 307 -0.59 -18.24 -5.26
N THR A 308 -0.53 -17.53 -6.39
CA THR A 308 0.27 -17.94 -7.55
C THR A 308 1.76 -17.87 -7.24
N THR A 309 2.20 -16.81 -6.56
CA THR A 309 3.62 -16.59 -6.21
C THR A 309 4.13 -17.62 -5.19
N GLN A 310 3.31 -17.99 -4.21
CA GLN A 310 3.69 -19.02 -3.24
C GLN A 310 3.89 -20.40 -3.90
N ASN A 311 3.13 -20.70 -4.95
CA ASN A 311 3.25 -21.97 -5.67
C ASN A 311 4.41 -21.98 -6.70
N SER A 312 4.86 -20.81 -7.18
CA SER A 312 5.93 -20.72 -8.19
C SER A 312 7.35 -20.62 -7.61
N ASN A 313 7.50 -20.40 -6.30
CA ASN A 313 8.81 -20.25 -5.64
C ASN A 313 9.68 -21.52 -5.56
N GLY A 314 9.35 -22.56 -6.34
CA GLY A 314 10.19 -23.75 -6.53
C GLY A 314 11.08 -23.72 -7.78
N GLN A 315 10.91 -22.77 -8.71
CA GLN A 315 11.66 -22.78 -9.97
C GLN A 315 12.01 -21.36 -10.43
N PRO A 316 13.32 -21.03 -10.57
CA PRO A 316 13.75 -19.75 -11.14
C PRO A 316 13.09 -19.51 -12.50
N PRO A 317 12.71 -18.27 -12.85
CA PRO A 317 12.16 -17.97 -14.16
C PRO A 317 13.19 -18.35 -15.22
N GLU A 318 12.84 -19.36 -16.02
CA GLU A 318 13.63 -19.80 -17.16
C GLU A 318 13.79 -18.60 -18.10
N LYS A 319 15.03 -18.14 -18.28
CA LYS A 319 15.41 -17.07 -19.19
C LYS A 319 14.77 -17.37 -20.55
N LYS A 320 13.80 -16.57 -20.98
CA LYS A 320 13.32 -16.62 -22.35
C LYS A 320 14.51 -16.29 -23.26
N SER A 321 14.94 -17.29 -24.01
CA SER A 321 15.92 -17.14 -25.07
C SER A 321 15.33 -16.26 -26.16
N ASP A 322 15.95 -15.10 -26.39
CA ASP A 322 15.70 -14.26 -27.55
C ASP A 322 16.21 -14.99 -28.80
N ASP A 323 15.33 -15.73 -29.48
CA ASP A 323 15.60 -16.21 -30.83
C ASP A 323 15.07 -15.22 -31.87
N ASN A 324 16.04 -14.61 -32.55
CA ASN A 324 15.95 -13.89 -33.82
C ASN A 324 15.01 -14.56 -34.83
N GLN A 325 13.98 -13.85 -35.31
CA GLN A 325 13.55 -13.97 -36.71
C GLN A 325 13.22 -12.62 -37.36
N THR A 326 13.93 -12.40 -38.46
CA THR A 326 13.94 -11.34 -39.48
C THR A 326 12.58 -11.19 -40.21
N PRO A 327 12.28 -10.01 -40.80
CA PRO A 327 10.92 -9.63 -41.23
C PRO A 327 10.51 -10.18 -42.59
N LYS A 328 9.21 -10.50 -42.74
CA LYS A 328 8.56 -10.66 -44.04
C LYS A 328 7.41 -9.66 -44.19
N GLU A 329 7.43 -8.99 -45.34
CA GLU A 329 6.51 -7.96 -45.84
C GLU A 329 5.05 -8.43 -46.04
N PRO A 330 4.10 -7.50 -46.28
CA PRO A 330 2.69 -7.66 -45.97
C PRO A 330 1.90 -8.33 -47.10
N THR A 331 0.81 -9.00 -46.74
CA THR A 331 -0.25 -9.36 -47.67
C THR A 331 -1.60 -8.99 -47.09
N ARG A 332 -2.42 -8.36 -47.94
CA ARG A 332 -3.69 -7.71 -47.67
C ARG A 332 -4.80 -8.66 -47.20
N THR A 333 -5.70 -8.07 -46.43
CA THR A 333 -7.06 -8.47 -46.02
C THR A 333 -7.92 -9.00 -47.19
N PRO A 334 -8.93 -9.87 -46.92
CA PRO A 334 -10.28 -9.34 -46.64
C PRO A 334 -11.12 -10.10 -45.58
N GLU A 335 -11.99 -9.32 -44.91
CA GLU A 335 -13.36 -9.58 -44.41
C GLU A 335 -13.75 -10.82 -43.57
N SER A 336 -14.12 -10.54 -42.30
CA SER A 336 -15.44 -10.74 -41.60
C SER A 336 -16.24 -12.05 -41.75
N PRO A 337 -17.22 -12.38 -40.86
CA PRO A 337 -17.36 -12.27 -39.38
C PRO A 337 -17.50 -13.68 -38.74
N ASN A 338 -17.50 -13.83 -37.39
CA ASN A 338 -18.35 -14.79 -36.65
C ASN A 338 -18.01 -14.90 -35.14
N ASP A 339 -19.08 -14.86 -34.35
CA ASP A 339 -19.34 -15.59 -33.11
C ASP A 339 -18.53 -15.27 -31.83
N LEU A 340 -18.95 -14.21 -31.14
CA LEU A 340 -18.81 -14.10 -29.69
C LEU A 340 -19.84 -15.01 -29.01
N LYS A 341 -19.37 -16.16 -28.54
CA LYS A 341 -20.10 -17.14 -27.77
C LYS A 341 -20.33 -16.63 -26.34
N GLU A 342 -21.54 -16.14 -26.09
CA GLU A 342 -22.00 -15.68 -24.78
C GLU A 342 -22.17 -16.88 -23.82
N ASN A 343 -21.23 -17.03 -22.88
CA ASN A 343 -21.27 -18.08 -21.87
C ASN A 343 -22.18 -17.68 -20.69
N ASN A 344 -23.48 -17.84 -20.88
CA ASN A 344 -24.47 -17.74 -19.82
C ASN A 344 -24.38 -18.96 -18.89
N SER A 345 -23.49 -18.90 -17.89
CA SER A 345 -23.40 -19.89 -16.82
C SER A 345 -24.64 -19.83 -15.91
N LYS A 346 -25.66 -20.62 -16.26
CA LYS A 346 -26.83 -20.87 -15.42
C LYS A 346 -26.38 -21.56 -14.13
N LEU A 347 -26.60 -20.88 -12.99
CA LEU A 347 -26.46 -21.46 -11.66
C LEU A 347 -27.33 -22.72 -11.56
N GLY A 348 -26.70 -23.86 -11.25
CA GLY A 348 -27.39 -25.14 -11.13
C GLY A 348 -28.53 -25.04 -10.11
N GLY A 349 -29.69 -25.62 -10.42
CA GLY A 349 -30.91 -25.50 -9.61
C GLY A 349 -30.76 -25.89 -8.13
N GLY A 350 -29.74 -26.69 -7.78
CA GLY A 350 -29.39 -27.01 -6.39
C GLY A 350 -28.89 -25.81 -5.57
N ALA A 351 -28.19 -24.85 -6.20
CA ALA A 351 -27.70 -23.65 -5.51
C ALA A 351 -28.84 -22.70 -5.12
N ILE A 352 -29.85 -22.60 -5.99
CA ILE A 352 -31.03 -21.75 -5.76
C ILE A 352 -31.87 -22.30 -4.59
N ALA A 353 -32.03 -23.63 -4.50
CA ALA A 353 -32.75 -24.26 -3.40
C ALA A 353 -32.04 -24.08 -2.04
N GLY A 354 -30.71 -24.14 -2.01
CA GLY A 354 -29.94 -23.94 -0.78
C GLY A 354 -30.06 -22.53 -0.20
N ILE A 355 -30.04 -21.50 -1.07
CA ILE A 355 -30.17 -20.09 -0.65
C ILE A 355 -31.57 -19.83 -0.08
N ALA A 356 -32.61 -20.41 -0.67
CA ALA A 356 -33.99 -20.23 -0.19
C ALA A 356 -34.19 -20.78 1.25
N ILE A 357 -33.61 -21.93 1.57
CA ILE A 357 -33.71 -22.55 2.91
C ILE A 357 -32.96 -21.71 3.95
N ALA A 358 -31.77 -21.20 3.60
CA ALA A 358 -30.97 -20.37 4.51
C ALA A 358 -31.69 -19.07 4.90
N ILE A 359 -32.38 -18.42 3.95
CA ILE A 359 -33.13 -17.18 4.21
C ILE A 359 -34.29 -17.45 5.19
N VAL A 360 -35.03 -18.55 5.02
CA VAL A 360 -36.14 -18.91 5.92
C VAL A 360 -35.64 -19.17 7.34
N ALA A 361 -34.51 -19.87 7.50
CA ALA A 361 -33.91 -20.12 8.81
C ALA A 361 -33.53 -18.82 9.54
N ILE A 362 -32.92 -17.87 8.83
CA ILE A 362 -32.50 -16.57 9.40
C ILE A 362 -33.72 -15.76 9.85
N ILE A 363 -34.77 -15.67 9.03
CA ILE A 363 -36.00 -14.95 9.37
C ILE A 363 -36.66 -15.56 10.62
N THR A 364 -36.67 -16.89 10.73
CA THR A 364 -37.25 -17.60 11.88
C THR A 364 -36.49 -17.29 13.17
N ILE A 365 -35.15 -17.30 13.13
CA ILE A 365 -34.31 -16.96 14.29
C ILE A 365 -34.50 -15.51 14.71
N ALA A 366 -34.53 -14.57 13.75
CA ALA A 366 -34.74 -13.15 14.03
C ALA A 366 -36.10 -12.89 14.70
N ALA A 367 -37.16 -13.56 14.22
CA ALA A 367 -38.49 -13.46 14.82
C ALA A 367 -38.52 -14.00 16.27
N LEU A 368 -37.84 -15.12 16.54
CA LEU A 368 -37.74 -15.68 17.90
C LEU A 368 -36.98 -14.76 18.85
N VAL A 369 -35.86 -14.18 18.41
CA VAL A 369 -35.07 -13.22 19.22
C VAL A 369 -35.89 -11.96 19.48
N GLY A 370 -36.56 -11.42 18.46
CA GLY A 370 -37.44 -10.25 18.60
C GLY A 370 -38.58 -10.50 19.59
N PHE A 371 -39.21 -11.67 19.52
CA PHE A 371 -40.27 -12.07 20.45
C PHE A 371 -39.76 -12.16 21.91
N PHE A 372 -38.58 -12.73 22.14
CA PHE A 372 -37.98 -12.82 23.48
C PHE A 372 -37.64 -11.44 24.06
N VAL A 373 -37.08 -10.54 23.25
CA VAL A 373 -36.75 -9.18 23.67
C VAL A 373 -38.02 -8.38 23.97
N TYR A 374 -39.05 -8.50 23.12
CA TYR A 374 -40.34 -7.82 23.32
C TYR A 374 -41.02 -8.27 24.61
N ARG A 375 -41.05 -9.59 24.88
CA ARG A 375 -41.67 -10.13 26.10
C ARG A 375 -40.93 -9.71 27.38
N LYS A 376 -39.60 -9.55 27.33
CA LYS A 376 -38.81 -9.06 28.47
C LYS A 376 -39.11 -7.60 28.81
N LYS A 377 -39.48 -6.77 27.82
CA LYS A 377 -39.80 -5.35 28.05
C LYS A 377 -41.14 -5.15 28.76
N GLN A 378 -42.16 -5.94 28.44
CA GLN A 378 -43.48 -5.82 29.09
C GLN A 378 -43.49 -6.19 30.59
N ASN A 379 -42.53 -6.98 31.07
CA ASN A 379 -42.46 -7.34 32.48
C ASN A 379 -41.84 -6.25 33.38
N LYS A 380 -41.22 -5.20 32.83
CA LYS A 380 -40.60 -4.13 33.63
C LYS A 380 -41.55 -2.97 33.97
N GLU A 381 -42.66 -2.80 33.25
CA GLU A 381 -43.56 -1.66 33.47
C GLU A 381 -44.64 -1.93 34.54
N LYS A 382 -44.72 -3.15 35.09
CA LYS A 382 -45.72 -3.51 36.12
C LYS A 382 -45.24 -3.45 37.57
N SER A 383 -44.01 -3.02 37.85
CA SER A 383 -43.44 -3.06 39.21
C SER A 383 -42.99 -1.70 39.78
N SER A 384 -43.40 -0.57 39.20
CA SER A 384 -42.97 0.76 39.69
C SER A 384 -44.13 1.71 40.00
N SER A 385 -45.12 1.24 40.78
CA SER A 385 -46.13 2.12 41.39
C SER A 385 -46.45 1.69 42.82
N SER A 386 -45.62 2.11 43.79
CA SER A 386 -46.01 2.31 45.20
C SER A 386 -44.77 2.66 46.02
N ASN A 387 -44.61 3.96 46.30
CA ASN A 387 -44.28 4.51 47.63
C ASN A 387 -43.93 5.99 47.47
N LYS A 388 -44.98 6.83 47.50
CA LYS A 388 -44.88 8.16 48.10
C LYS A 388 -45.14 7.96 49.58
N ASN A 389 -44.15 8.27 50.41
CA ASN A 389 -44.41 8.76 51.76
C ASN A 389 -43.63 10.05 51.91
N ASP A 390 -44.34 10.98 52.52
CA ASP A 390 -43.99 12.35 52.81
C ASP A 390 -42.89 12.40 53.87
N ASP A 391 -42.02 13.42 53.78
CA ASP A 391 -41.34 13.97 54.96
C ASP A 391 -41.08 15.46 54.72
N GLU A 392 -42.01 16.22 55.29
CA GLU A 392 -41.95 17.63 55.61
C GLU A 392 -41.23 17.75 56.96
N GLU A 393 -40.02 18.34 57.01
CA GLU A 393 -39.54 18.91 58.27
C GLU A 393 -38.62 20.12 58.06
N ALA A 394 -39.01 21.20 58.74
CA ALA A 394 -38.41 22.51 58.77
C ALA A 394 -37.09 22.56 59.57
N LYS A 395 -36.27 23.59 59.31
CA LYS A 395 -35.60 24.47 60.29
C LYS A 395 -34.80 25.56 59.55
N VAL A 396 -35.19 26.82 59.74
CA VAL A 396 -34.58 27.86 60.59
C VAL A 396 -33.26 28.40 60.03
#